data_AF-A0A6G3QXM0-F1
#
_entry.id   AF-A0A6G3QXM0-F1
#
_cell.length_a   1.000
_cell.length_b   1.000
_cell.length_c   1.000
_cell.angle_alpha   90.00
_cell.angle_beta   90.00
_cell.angle_gamma   90.00
#
_symmetry.space_group_name_H-M   'P 1'
#
loop_
_entity.id
_entity.type
_entity.pdbx_description
1 polymer ?
#
loop_
_entity_poly.entity_id
_entity_poly.type
_entity_poly.pdbx_seq_one_letter_code
_entity_poly.pdbx_strand_id
1 'polypeptide(L)'
;MAQAWRCSGLRWSADGPVLVWDGGRHSVLTWGKRVAFAVAEGGVRSCVGARGHRCPLGAEVPARSTGARCEECARLDRAHSVAADTLADDPRPYRVYLAWFGPGMVKVGITVAVRGPVRLLEQGAVCFSWLGTGPLMAARRTEELLRAALRVPDRIPYADKRAVRAVLPAGEGERAAELAELHGQAAGLDGWPESLSREPFRPVDHVGVFGLAGTPAAVGAVGELLAGGAVCGELVAAAGPDLHLVPAEGDGAVVLDTRLLTGWELVPGDGRAFDVPVRELKRKEKGQEKTGRQDGLF
;
A
#
# COMPACT_ATOMS: atom_id res chain seq x y z
N MET A 1 21.09 28.01 -3.63
CA MET A 1 20.04 27.08 -4.11
C MET A 1 19.71 26.13 -2.97
N ALA A 2 18.44 25.93 -2.67
CA ALA A 2 18.04 24.97 -1.63
C ALA A 2 18.54 23.57 -2.03
N GLN A 3 19.01 22.80 -1.04
CA GLN A 3 19.39 21.41 -1.29
C GLN A 3 18.14 20.64 -1.74
N ALA A 4 18.24 19.91 -2.85
CA ALA A 4 17.17 19.06 -3.35
C ALA A 4 17.43 17.59 -2.96
N TRP A 5 16.36 16.85 -2.70
CA TRP A 5 16.41 15.44 -2.30
C TRP A 5 15.47 14.59 -3.15
N ARG A 6 15.83 13.32 -3.33
CA ARG A 6 14.99 12.32 -4.00
C ARG A 6 14.40 11.39 -2.95
N CYS A 7 13.09 11.20 -2.99
CA CYS A 7 12.36 10.33 -2.08
C CYS A 7 12.02 9.00 -2.78
N SER A 8 12.34 7.88 -2.13
CA SER A 8 11.94 6.53 -2.56
C SER A 8 10.52 6.14 -2.11
N GLY A 9 9.82 7.05 -1.43
CA GLY A 9 8.47 6.86 -0.91
C GLY A 9 8.44 6.34 0.53
N LEU A 10 7.24 5.95 0.95
CA LEU A 10 6.95 5.46 2.30
C LEU A 10 7.47 4.03 2.52
N ARG A 11 8.02 3.79 3.71
CA ARG A 11 8.31 2.47 4.26
C ARG A 11 7.70 2.33 5.65
N TRP A 12 7.47 1.09 6.04
CA TRP A 12 7.02 0.73 7.38
C TRP A 12 8.15 0.02 8.11
N SER A 13 8.47 0.49 9.31
CA SER A 13 9.35 -0.19 10.27
C SER A 13 8.54 -0.72 11.44
N ALA A 14 9.22 -1.32 12.43
CA ALA A 14 8.59 -1.67 13.70
C ALA A 14 8.09 -0.43 14.47
N ASP A 15 8.75 0.71 14.28
CA ASP A 15 8.46 1.96 15.00
C ASP A 15 7.44 2.85 14.28
N GLY A 16 7.03 2.48 13.06
CA GLY A 16 5.99 3.17 12.29
C GLY A 16 6.41 3.59 10.88
N PRO A 17 5.68 4.56 10.29
CA PRO A 17 5.91 5.01 8.92
C PRO A 17 7.11 5.95 8.81
N VAL A 18 7.94 5.75 7.77
CA VAL A 18 9.09 6.61 7.46
C VAL A 18 9.16 6.94 5.97
N LEU A 19 9.49 8.17 5.62
CA LEU A 19 9.91 8.50 4.26
C LEU A 19 11.38 8.16 4.07
N VAL A 20 11.69 7.50 2.96
CA VAL A 20 13.06 7.11 2.61
C VAL A 20 13.61 8.06 1.57
N TRP A 21 14.83 8.53 1.78
CA TRP A 21 15.53 9.47 0.92
C TRP A 21 16.81 8.85 0.36
N ASP A 22 17.21 9.31 -0.82
CA ASP A 22 18.50 8.95 -1.40
C ASP A 22 19.65 9.32 -0.45
N GLY A 23 20.67 8.46 -0.43
CA GLY A 23 21.78 8.55 0.52
C GLY A 23 21.49 7.94 1.90
N GLY A 24 20.43 7.13 2.04
CA GLY A 24 20.14 6.35 3.24
C GLY A 24 19.51 7.14 4.39
N ARG A 25 19.07 8.37 4.14
CA ARG A 25 18.38 9.21 5.13
C ARG A 25 16.92 8.79 5.25
N HIS A 26 16.37 8.85 6.45
CA HIS A 26 14.97 8.58 6.74
C HIS A 26 14.33 9.74 7.51
N SER A 27 13.06 10.02 7.23
CA SER A 27 12.24 10.94 8.04
C SER A 27 11.12 10.15 8.70
N VAL A 28 11.11 10.14 10.03
CA VAL A 28 10.00 9.57 10.81
C VAL A 28 8.76 10.43 10.61
N LEU A 29 7.63 9.75 10.39
CA LEU A 29 6.33 10.41 10.23
C LEU A 29 5.55 10.29 11.54
N THR A 30 5.26 11.43 12.14
CA THR A 30 4.55 11.53 13.42
C THR A 30 3.20 12.20 13.21
N TRP A 31 2.15 11.61 13.77
CA TRP A 31 0.79 12.14 13.71
C TRP A 31 0.72 13.55 14.32
N GLY A 32 -0.08 14.42 13.71
CA GLY A 32 -0.23 15.82 14.09
C GLY A 32 0.94 16.72 13.70
N LYS A 33 2.01 16.18 13.07
CA LYS A 33 3.10 16.99 12.53
C LYS A 33 2.80 17.40 11.09
N ARG A 34 3.30 18.57 10.72
CA ARG A 34 3.19 19.11 9.36
C ARG A 34 4.18 18.40 8.44
N VAL A 35 3.68 17.94 7.30
CA VAL A 35 4.47 17.55 6.13
C VAL A 35 4.43 18.72 5.15
N ALA A 36 5.59 19.19 4.71
CA ALA A 36 5.69 20.31 3.76
C ALA A 36 6.88 20.12 2.81
N PHE A 37 6.61 19.98 1.52
CA PHE A 37 7.63 19.91 0.47
C PHE A 37 7.11 20.53 -0.82
N ALA A 38 8.01 20.86 -1.73
CA ALA A 38 7.68 21.23 -3.10
C ALA A 38 8.55 20.43 -4.07
N VAL A 39 8.05 20.24 -5.29
CA VAL A 39 8.89 19.79 -6.40
C VAL A 39 9.74 20.96 -6.87
N ALA A 40 11.03 20.74 -7.10
CA ALA A 40 11.92 21.79 -7.61
C ALA A 40 11.35 22.47 -8.88
N GLU A 41 11.50 23.80 -8.98
CA GLU A 41 11.11 24.55 -10.17
C GLU A 41 11.84 24.04 -11.41
N GLY A 42 11.12 23.91 -12.53
CA GLY A 42 11.65 23.32 -13.77
C GLY A 42 12.06 21.85 -13.64
N GLY A 43 11.77 21.20 -12.50
CA GLY A 43 12.08 19.79 -12.28
C GLY A 43 11.36 18.88 -13.26
N VAL A 44 11.98 17.75 -13.56
CA VAL A 44 11.40 16.69 -14.39
C VAL A 44 11.38 15.41 -13.57
N ARG A 45 10.31 14.61 -13.71
CA ARG A 45 10.26 13.30 -13.08
C ARG A 45 11.08 12.31 -13.88
N SER A 46 12.20 11.87 -13.33
CA SER A 46 13.12 10.97 -14.03
C SER A 46 13.00 9.52 -13.56
N CYS A 47 13.26 8.60 -14.48
CA CYS A 47 13.34 7.17 -14.24
C CYS A 47 14.38 6.86 -13.16
N VAL A 48 13.96 6.13 -12.12
CA VAL A 48 14.86 5.72 -11.02
C VAL A 48 15.76 4.54 -11.37
N GLY A 49 15.65 4.01 -12.59
CA GLY A 49 16.40 2.85 -13.04
C GLY A 49 15.83 1.53 -12.51
N ALA A 50 16.63 0.47 -12.56
CA ALA A 50 16.22 -0.90 -12.24
C ALA A 50 17.32 -1.63 -11.47
N ARG A 51 16.92 -2.54 -10.57
CA ARG A 51 17.84 -3.45 -9.84
C ARG A 51 18.97 -2.73 -9.09
N GLY A 52 18.70 -1.55 -8.52
CA GLY A 52 19.70 -0.77 -7.79
C GLY A 52 20.63 0.07 -8.68
N HIS A 53 20.48 0.02 -10.01
CA HIS A 53 21.22 0.84 -10.94
C HIS A 53 20.35 1.99 -11.45
N ARG A 54 20.92 3.19 -11.55
CA ARG A 54 20.24 4.36 -12.14
C ARG A 54 19.96 4.13 -13.63
N CYS A 55 18.91 4.77 -14.14
CA CYS A 55 18.61 4.74 -15.57
C CYS A 55 19.74 5.46 -16.34
N PRO A 56 20.41 4.81 -17.30
CA PRO A 56 21.49 5.44 -18.06
C PRO A 56 20.99 6.58 -18.95
N LEU A 57 19.71 6.56 -19.32
CA LEU A 57 19.08 7.59 -20.14
C LEU A 57 18.48 8.74 -19.31
N GLY A 58 18.37 8.59 -17.98
CA GLY A 58 17.66 9.55 -17.15
C GLY A 58 16.21 9.82 -17.61
N ALA A 59 15.60 8.86 -18.33
CA ALA A 59 14.39 9.07 -19.11
C ALA A 59 13.27 9.69 -18.27
N GLU A 60 12.56 10.67 -18.84
CA GLU A 60 11.38 11.25 -18.22
C GLU A 60 10.26 10.20 -18.08
N VAL A 61 9.55 10.23 -16.96
CA VAL A 61 8.44 9.32 -16.67
C VAL A 61 7.16 10.11 -16.34
N PRO A 62 5.97 9.62 -16.69
CA PRO A 62 4.73 10.37 -16.50
C PRO A 62 4.47 10.76 -15.06
N ALA A 63 4.09 12.01 -14.80
CA ALA A 63 3.82 12.54 -13.44
C ALA A 63 2.70 11.79 -12.68
N ARG A 64 1.69 11.29 -13.41
CA ARG A 64 0.52 10.58 -12.86
C ARG A 64 0.78 9.12 -12.50
N SER A 65 1.87 8.52 -12.99
CA SER A 65 2.13 7.09 -12.83
C SER A 65 2.58 6.77 -11.39
N THR A 66 2.05 5.69 -10.80
CA THR A 66 2.59 5.17 -9.52
C THR A 66 3.91 4.42 -9.69
N GLY A 67 4.37 4.20 -10.93
CA GLY A 67 5.69 3.66 -11.25
C GLY A 67 6.63 4.76 -11.72
N ALA A 68 7.85 4.79 -11.21
CA ALA A 68 8.87 5.79 -11.55
C ALA A 68 9.93 5.22 -12.50
N ARG A 69 9.55 4.35 -13.44
CA ARG A 69 10.47 3.69 -14.38
C ARG A 69 9.99 3.85 -15.82
N CYS A 70 10.94 4.08 -16.73
CA CYS A 70 10.72 3.96 -18.17
C CYS A 70 10.46 2.49 -18.55
N GLU A 71 10.01 2.26 -19.77
CA GLU A 71 9.59 0.93 -20.24
C GLU A 71 10.72 -0.10 -20.14
N GLU A 72 11.94 0.27 -20.53
CA GLU A 72 13.11 -0.60 -20.52
C GLU A 72 13.51 -0.99 -19.09
N CYS A 73 13.61 -0.01 -18.20
CA CYS A 73 13.89 -0.28 -16.79
C CYS A 73 12.78 -1.10 -16.13
N ALA A 74 11.51 -0.85 -16.47
CA ALA A 74 10.39 -1.62 -15.96
C ALA A 74 10.42 -3.07 -16.49
N ARG A 75 10.78 -3.29 -17.77
CA ARG A 75 10.95 -4.62 -18.36
C ARG A 75 12.09 -5.39 -17.69
N LEU A 76 13.22 -4.72 -17.46
CA LEU A 76 14.37 -5.29 -16.74
C LEU A 76 13.99 -5.70 -15.31
N ASP A 77 13.21 -4.87 -14.59
CA ASP A 77 12.75 -5.18 -13.24
C ASP A 77 11.81 -6.40 -13.23
N ARG A 78 10.85 -6.45 -14.16
CA ARG A 78 9.88 -7.56 -14.28
C ARG A 78 10.50 -8.89 -14.67
N ALA A 79 11.49 -8.91 -15.56
CA ALA A 79 12.14 -10.15 -15.98
C ALA A 79 12.77 -10.92 -14.80
N HIS A 80 13.14 -10.22 -13.72
CA HIS A 80 13.65 -10.84 -12.50
C HIS A 80 12.54 -11.21 -11.49
N SER A 81 11.35 -10.63 -11.63
CA SER A 81 10.16 -11.01 -10.86
C SER A 81 9.56 -12.31 -11.38
N VAL A 82 9.60 -12.57 -12.70
CA VAL A 82 9.28 -13.90 -13.26
C VAL A 82 10.32 -14.94 -12.82
N ALA A 83 11.59 -14.54 -12.65
CA ALA A 83 12.60 -15.39 -12.04
C ALA A 83 12.38 -15.65 -10.53
N ALA A 84 11.45 -14.95 -9.87
CA ALA A 84 11.01 -15.32 -8.52
C ALA A 84 10.08 -16.53 -8.53
N ASP A 85 9.45 -16.86 -9.66
CA ASP A 85 8.73 -18.12 -9.85
C ASP A 85 9.69 -19.30 -10.09
N THR A 86 10.93 -19.05 -10.53
CA THR A 86 11.97 -20.07 -10.74
C THR A 86 13.04 -20.15 -9.64
N LEU A 87 12.98 -19.31 -8.60
CA LEU A 87 13.65 -19.59 -7.31
C LEU A 87 12.86 -20.67 -6.56
N ALA A 88 12.78 -21.87 -7.16
CA ALA A 88 12.16 -23.04 -6.56
C ALA A 88 12.85 -23.43 -5.23
N ASP A 89 14.10 -22.99 -5.06
CA ASP A 89 14.99 -23.35 -3.95
C ASP A 89 15.22 -22.21 -2.94
N ASP A 90 14.33 -21.22 -2.83
CA ASP A 90 14.44 -20.25 -1.73
C ASP A 90 14.24 -20.98 -0.38
N PRO A 91 15.28 -21.11 0.47
CA PRO A 91 15.20 -21.91 1.69
C PRO A 91 14.42 -21.19 2.80
N ARG A 92 14.10 -19.90 2.60
CA ARG A 92 13.44 -19.11 3.64
C ARG A 92 11.99 -19.56 3.82
N PRO A 93 11.47 -19.61 5.05
CA PRO A 93 10.06 -19.88 5.29
C PRO A 93 9.20 -18.71 4.81
N TYR A 94 8.01 -19.04 4.31
CA TYR A 94 6.96 -18.14 3.88
C TYR A 94 5.72 -18.33 4.76
N ARG A 95 4.99 -17.24 4.98
CA ARG A 95 3.72 -17.21 5.68
C ARG A 95 2.58 -16.96 4.70
N VAL A 96 1.47 -17.66 4.90
CA VAL A 96 0.18 -17.42 4.26
C VAL A 96 -0.68 -16.59 5.22
N TYR A 97 -1.42 -15.62 4.69
CA TYR A 97 -2.28 -14.74 5.48
C TYR A 97 -3.61 -14.44 4.80
N LEU A 98 -4.62 -14.10 5.61
CA LEU A 98 -5.79 -13.33 5.18
C LEU A 98 -5.57 -11.87 5.55
N ALA A 99 -5.82 -10.96 4.60
CA ALA A 99 -5.70 -9.52 4.80
C ALA A 99 -7.02 -8.84 4.43
N TRP A 100 -7.56 -8.05 5.36
CA TRP A 100 -8.80 -7.30 5.23
C TRP A 100 -8.50 -5.80 5.13
N PHE A 101 -9.05 -5.14 4.12
CA PHE A 101 -8.81 -3.71 3.83
C PHE A 101 -10.00 -2.80 4.15
N GLY A 102 -11.16 -3.39 4.44
CA GLY A 102 -12.46 -2.77 4.55
C GLY A 102 -13.55 -3.80 4.24
N PRO A 103 -14.84 -3.52 4.54
CA PRO A 103 -15.92 -4.48 4.35
C PRO A 103 -15.95 -5.07 2.93
N GLY A 104 -15.98 -6.41 2.84
CA GLY A 104 -15.99 -7.14 1.57
C GLY A 104 -14.69 -7.05 0.77
N MET A 105 -13.59 -6.65 1.41
CA MET A 105 -12.28 -6.49 0.79
C MET A 105 -11.23 -7.34 1.49
N VAL A 106 -11.41 -8.66 1.45
CA VAL A 106 -10.40 -9.64 1.89
C VAL A 106 -9.61 -10.17 0.71
N LYS A 107 -8.33 -10.46 0.94
CA LYS A 107 -7.53 -11.31 0.04
C LYS A 107 -6.70 -12.30 0.82
N VAL A 108 -6.30 -13.37 0.15
CA VAL A 108 -5.21 -14.24 0.61
C VAL A 108 -3.89 -13.68 0.08
N GLY A 109 -2.79 -13.95 0.77
CA GLY A 109 -1.48 -13.64 0.25
C GLY A 109 -0.36 -14.41 0.92
N ILE A 110 0.82 -14.36 0.32
CA ILE A 110 2.05 -14.87 0.94
C ILE A 110 3.10 -13.78 1.20
N THR A 111 4.00 -14.05 2.13
CA THR A 111 5.19 -13.23 2.37
C THR A 111 6.31 -14.06 2.98
N VAL A 112 7.56 -13.66 2.77
CA VAL A 112 8.69 -14.26 3.50
C VAL A 112 8.48 -14.00 4.99
N ALA A 113 8.62 -15.04 5.83
CA ALA A 113 8.28 -14.97 7.25
C ALA A 113 9.03 -13.85 7.99
N VAL A 114 10.28 -13.57 7.62
CA VAL A 114 11.11 -12.50 8.22
C VAL A 114 10.52 -11.09 8.03
N ARG A 115 9.68 -10.88 7.00
CA ARG A 115 8.98 -9.60 6.79
C ARG A 115 7.89 -9.39 7.84
N GLY A 116 7.36 -10.46 8.42
CA GLY A 116 6.34 -10.40 9.46
C GLY A 116 5.16 -9.47 9.09
N PRO A 117 4.59 -8.76 10.09
CA PRO A 117 3.47 -7.83 9.88
C PRO A 117 3.79 -6.62 8.98
N VAL A 118 5.07 -6.27 8.78
CA VAL A 118 5.47 -5.10 7.98
C VAL A 118 4.93 -5.19 6.55
N ARG A 119 4.89 -6.39 5.97
CA ARG A 119 4.30 -6.60 4.63
C ARG A 119 2.80 -6.23 4.58
N LEU A 120 2.08 -6.39 5.69
CA LEU A 120 0.66 -6.09 5.78
C LEU A 120 0.43 -4.59 5.96
N LEU A 121 1.29 -3.93 6.74
CA LEU A 121 1.34 -2.48 6.84
C LEU A 121 1.60 -1.81 5.47
N GLU A 122 2.61 -2.29 4.73
CA GLU A 122 2.95 -1.80 3.39
C GLU A 122 1.82 -1.97 2.36
N GLN A 123 0.95 -2.97 2.56
CA GLN A 123 -0.21 -3.18 1.69
C GLN A 123 -1.42 -2.34 2.12
N GLY A 124 -1.39 -1.76 3.33
CA GLY A 124 -2.51 -1.05 3.94
C GLY A 124 -3.59 -1.96 4.51
N ALA A 125 -3.27 -3.21 4.89
CA ALA A 125 -4.25 -4.13 5.47
C ALA A 125 -4.69 -3.61 6.86
N VAL A 126 -5.98 -3.28 7.01
CA VAL A 126 -6.54 -2.76 8.25
C VAL A 126 -6.55 -3.84 9.32
N CYS A 127 -6.91 -5.07 8.95
CA CYS A 127 -6.81 -6.23 9.81
C CYS A 127 -6.20 -7.40 9.04
N PHE A 128 -5.55 -8.32 9.72
CA PHE A 128 -5.08 -9.56 9.09
C PHE A 128 -4.99 -10.71 10.11
N SER A 129 -4.91 -11.95 9.63
CA SER A 129 -4.51 -13.11 10.44
C SER A 129 -3.59 -14.00 9.62
N TRP A 130 -2.63 -14.65 10.28
CA TRP A 130 -1.86 -15.73 9.68
C TRP A 130 -2.73 -16.98 9.50
N LEU A 131 -2.41 -17.76 8.48
CA LEU A 131 -3.06 -19.03 8.15
C LEU A 131 -2.09 -20.21 8.25
N GLY A 132 -0.82 -19.99 7.93
CA GLY A 132 0.20 -21.03 8.04
C GLY A 132 1.59 -20.54 7.66
N THR A 133 2.60 -21.35 7.98
CA THR A 133 4.02 -21.11 7.69
C THR A 133 4.64 -22.36 7.07
N GLY A 134 5.43 -22.21 6.01
CA GLY A 134 6.15 -23.32 5.38
C GLY A 134 7.01 -22.88 4.18
N PRO A 135 7.53 -23.81 3.38
CA PRO A 135 8.32 -23.50 2.19
C PRO A 135 7.52 -22.70 1.14
N LEU A 136 8.22 -21.96 0.26
CA LEU A 136 7.61 -21.11 -0.78
C LEU A 136 6.55 -21.84 -1.60
N MET A 137 6.86 -23.03 -2.11
CA MET A 137 5.93 -23.78 -2.96
C MET A 137 4.70 -24.29 -2.20
N ALA A 138 4.83 -24.60 -0.91
CA ALA A 138 3.69 -24.95 -0.07
C ALA A 138 2.80 -23.71 0.16
N ALA A 139 3.40 -22.56 0.45
CA ALA A 139 2.69 -21.30 0.64
C ALA A 139 1.94 -20.87 -0.64
N ARG A 140 2.57 -20.94 -1.83
CA ARG A 140 1.94 -20.63 -3.13
C ARG A 140 0.75 -21.54 -3.44
N ARG A 141 0.92 -22.86 -3.29
CA ARG A 141 -0.19 -23.81 -3.51
C ARG A 141 -1.35 -23.54 -2.57
N THR A 142 -1.05 -23.18 -1.31
CA THR A 142 -2.07 -22.81 -0.33
C THR A 142 -2.76 -21.51 -0.72
N GLU A 143 -2.02 -20.48 -1.14
CA GLU A 143 -2.59 -19.21 -1.63
C GLU A 143 -3.53 -19.44 -2.82
N GLU A 144 -3.13 -20.25 -3.80
CA GLU A 144 -3.96 -20.63 -4.94
C GLU A 144 -5.24 -21.35 -4.52
N LEU A 145 -5.11 -22.39 -3.69
CA LEU A 145 -6.21 -23.18 -3.15
C LEU A 145 -7.23 -22.28 -2.43
N LEU A 146 -6.76 -21.47 -1.50
CA LEU A 146 -7.61 -20.61 -0.67
C LEU A 146 -8.24 -19.49 -1.48
N ARG A 147 -7.51 -18.90 -2.44
CA ARG A 147 -8.07 -17.88 -3.32
C ARG A 147 -9.26 -18.42 -4.11
N ALA A 148 -9.13 -19.62 -4.68
CA ALA A 148 -10.20 -20.27 -5.41
C ALA A 148 -11.37 -20.67 -4.50
N ALA A 149 -11.09 -21.33 -3.37
CA ALA A 149 -12.11 -21.85 -2.47
C ALA A 149 -12.91 -20.74 -1.77
N LEU A 150 -12.22 -19.69 -1.29
CA LEU A 150 -12.85 -18.56 -0.58
C LEU A 150 -13.39 -17.50 -1.53
N ARG A 151 -13.16 -17.63 -2.85
CA ARG A 151 -13.60 -16.68 -3.89
C ARG A 151 -13.15 -15.24 -3.64
N VAL A 152 -11.97 -15.07 -3.06
CA VAL A 152 -11.38 -13.75 -2.80
C VAL A 152 -10.56 -13.29 -4.01
N PRO A 153 -10.49 -11.98 -4.28
CA PRO A 153 -9.69 -11.45 -5.38
C PRO A 153 -8.18 -11.65 -5.16
N ASP A 154 -7.44 -11.80 -6.25
CA ASP A 154 -5.96 -11.77 -6.23
C ASP A 154 -5.43 -10.39 -5.78
N ARG A 155 -6.02 -9.33 -6.34
CA ARG A 155 -5.61 -7.94 -6.09
C ARG A 155 -6.78 -7.05 -5.74
N ILE A 156 -6.55 -6.19 -4.75
CA ILE A 156 -7.46 -5.11 -4.37
C ILE A 156 -6.82 -3.77 -4.76
N PRO A 157 -7.44 -2.98 -5.67
CA PRO A 157 -6.94 -1.68 -6.09
C PRO A 157 -6.79 -0.68 -4.92
N TYR A 158 -5.77 0.17 -4.96
CA TYR A 158 -5.56 1.20 -3.92
C TYR A 158 -6.68 2.25 -3.90
N ALA A 159 -7.28 2.57 -5.05
CA ALA A 159 -8.44 3.47 -5.10
C ALA A 159 -9.61 2.94 -4.25
N ASP A 160 -9.90 1.63 -4.35
CA ASP A 160 -10.95 0.98 -3.56
C ASP A 160 -10.59 0.98 -2.06
N LYS A 161 -9.31 0.72 -1.74
CA LYS A 161 -8.81 0.77 -0.36
C LYS A 161 -8.94 2.17 0.25
N ARG A 162 -8.76 3.24 -0.54
CA ARG A 162 -8.93 4.63 -0.09
C ARG A 162 -10.40 4.95 0.15
N ALA A 163 -11.25 4.59 -0.80
CA ALA A 163 -12.69 4.85 -0.74
C ALA A 163 -13.38 4.21 0.47
N VAL A 164 -12.89 3.04 0.91
CA VAL A 164 -13.49 2.31 2.04
C VAL A 164 -13.04 2.81 3.43
N ARG A 165 -11.99 3.64 3.53
CA ARG A 165 -11.47 4.11 4.84
C ARG A 165 -12.48 4.93 5.64
N ALA A 166 -13.34 5.68 4.94
CA ALA A 166 -14.35 6.52 5.57
C ALA A 166 -15.52 5.75 6.21
N VAL A 167 -15.60 4.43 6.01
CA VAL A 167 -16.71 3.59 6.48
C VAL A 167 -16.24 2.35 7.24
N LEU A 168 -15.01 2.36 7.74
CA LEU A 168 -14.52 1.28 8.59
C LEU A 168 -15.38 1.15 9.86
N PRO A 169 -15.73 -0.08 10.29
CA PRO A 169 -16.34 -0.32 11.59
C PRO A 169 -15.50 0.22 12.75
N ALA A 170 -16.14 0.74 13.79
CA ALA A 170 -15.46 1.33 14.95
C ALA A 170 -14.87 0.25 15.88
N GLY A 171 -15.58 -0.87 16.05
CA GLY A 171 -15.14 -1.97 16.91
C GLY A 171 -14.12 -2.88 16.24
N GLU A 172 -13.06 -3.27 16.98
CA GLU A 172 -12.08 -4.26 16.54
C GLU A 172 -12.73 -5.62 16.20
N GLY A 173 -13.69 -6.06 17.03
CA GLY A 173 -14.40 -7.32 16.80
C GLY A 173 -15.18 -7.34 15.47
N GLU A 174 -15.83 -6.23 15.11
CA GLU A 174 -16.55 -6.10 13.83
C GLU A 174 -15.58 -6.17 12.64
N ARG A 175 -14.39 -5.56 12.75
CA ARG A 175 -13.38 -5.63 11.69
C ARG A 175 -12.74 -7.02 11.56
N ALA A 176 -12.64 -7.75 12.66
CA ALA A 176 -12.12 -9.12 12.68
C ALA A 176 -13.14 -10.19 12.23
N ALA A 177 -14.44 -9.88 12.22
CA ALA A 177 -15.50 -10.87 11.98
C ALA A 177 -15.40 -11.55 10.60
N GLU A 178 -15.25 -10.77 9.52
CA GLU A 178 -15.11 -11.30 8.16
C GLU A 178 -13.85 -12.18 8.01
N LEU A 179 -12.76 -11.81 8.71
CA LEU A 179 -11.54 -12.62 8.76
C LEU A 179 -11.74 -13.93 9.52
N ALA A 180 -12.49 -13.89 10.63
CA ALA A 180 -12.77 -15.08 11.45
C ALA A 180 -13.58 -16.11 10.67
N GLU A 181 -14.61 -15.66 9.93
CA GLU A 181 -15.42 -16.52 9.07
C GLU A 181 -14.57 -17.19 7.99
N LEU A 182 -13.79 -16.41 7.24
CA LEU A 182 -12.94 -16.94 6.18
C LEU A 182 -11.80 -17.82 6.70
N HIS A 183 -11.27 -17.54 7.90
CA HIS A 183 -10.28 -18.39 8.55
C HIS A 183 -10.90 -19.75 8.93
N GLY A 184 -12.12 -19.74 9.49
CA GLY A 184 -12.87 -20.96 9.80
C GLY A 184 -13.17 -21.80 8.56
N GLN A 185 -13.61 -21.17 7.47
CA GLN A 185 -13.80 -21.83 6.18
C GLN A 185 -12.49 -22.43 5.68
N ALA A 186 -11.39 -21.67 5.71
CA ALA A 186 -10.07 -22.13 5.28
C ALA A 186 -9.58 -23.34 6.10
N ALA A 187 -9.81 -23.34 7.41
CA ALA A 187 -9.42 -24.42 8.31
C ALA A 187 -10.13 -25.74 7.99
N GLY A 188 -11.37 -25.68 7.50
CA GLY A 188 -12.17 -26.85 7.08
C GLY A 188 -11.85 -27.38 5.68
N LEU A 189 -10.95 -26.74 4.92
CA LEU A 189 -10.59 -27.21 3.58
C LEU A 189 -9.60 -28.37 3.62
N ASP A 190 -9.81 -29.33 2.74
CA ASP A 190 -8.87 -30.38 2.40
C ASP A 190 -7.81 -29.88 1.40
N GLY A 191 -6.78 -30.69 1.13
CA GLY A 191 -5.79 -30.40 0.09
C GLY A 191 -4.72 -29.37 0.47
N TRP A 192 -4.66 -28.97 1.74
CA TRP A 192 -3.54 -28.19 2.25
C TRP A 192 -2.23 -28.97 2.10
N PRO A 193 -1.14 -28.35 1.62
CA PRO A 193 0.17 -28.99 1.58
C PRO A 193 0.62 -29.43 2.98
N GLU A 194 1.05 -30.69 3.12
CA GLU A 194 1.50 -31.27 4.39
C GLU A 194 2.71 -30.53 5.01
N SER A 195 3.55 -29.92 4.19
CA SER A 195 4.71 -29.14 4.63
C SER A 195 4.39 -27.71 5.08
N LEU A 196 3.10 -27.34 5.14
CA LEU A 196 2.64 -26.07 5.70
C LEU A 196 2.07 -26.28 7.11
N SER A 197 2.74 -25.73 8.12
CA SER A 197 2.20 -25.71 9.49
C SER A 197 1.08 -24.67 9.57
N ARG A 198 -0.12 -25.09 10.01
CA ARG A 198 -1.29 -24.21 10.13
C ARG A 198 -1.20 -23.33 11.38
N GLU A 199 -1.71 -22.11 11.29
CA GLU A 199 -1.72 -21.13 12.39
C GLU A 199 -3.15 -20.94 12.92
N PRO A 200 -3.35 -20.84 14.25
CA PRO A 200 -4.65 -20.53 14.82
C PRO A 200 -5.08 -19.10 14.45
N PHE A 201 -6.39 -18.85 14.47
CA PHE A 201 -6.92 -17.51 14.23
C PHE A 201 -6.46 -16.54 15.33
N ARG A 202 -5.65 -15.55 14.95
CA ARG A 202 -5.14 -14.49 15.82
C ARG A 202 -5.18 -13.18 15.04
N PRO A 203 -6.33 -12.49 14.99
CA PRO A 203 -6.46 -11.27 14.22
C PRO A 203 -5.59 -10.17 14.81
N VAL A 204 -4.94 -9.41 13.94
CA VAL A 204 -4.18 -8.21 14.28
C VAL A 204 -4.87 -7.03 13.64
N ASP A 205 -5.12 -6.00 14.42
CA ASP A 205 -5.74 -4.75 14.00
C ASP A 205 -4.69 -3.65 13.84
N HIS A 206 -4.71 -2.96 12.70
CA HIS A 206 -3.80 -1.88 12.36
C HIS A 206 -4.48 -0.50 12.33
N VAL A 207 -5.75 -0.34 12.72
CA VAL A 207 -6.41 0.98 12.74
C VAL A 207 -5.62 1.97 13.58
N GLY A 208 -5.19 1.55 14.78
CA GLY A 208 -4.36 2.38 15.66
C GLY A 208 -2.97 2.67 15.06
N VAL A 209 -2.32 1.65 14.49
CA VAL A 209 -0.99 1.81 13.85
C VAL A 209 -1.03 2.76 12.66
N PHE A 210 -2.11 2.73 11.87
CA PHE A 210 -2.33 3.64 10.74
C PHE A 210 -2.81 5.03 11.17
N GLY A 211 -3.14 5.22 12.44
CA GLY A 211 -3.75 6.45 12.93
C GLY A 211 -5.16 6.69 12.40
N LEU A 212 -5.86 5.68 11.88
CA LEU A 212 -7.18 5.85 11.22
C LEU A 212 -8.36 6.05 12.19
N ALA A 213 -8.15 5.87 13.49
CA ALA A 213 -9.19 6.08 14.49
C ALA A 213 -9.51 7.57 14.61
N GLY A 214 -10.76 7.96 14.34
CA GLY A 214 -11.21 9.35 14.50
C GLY A 214 -10.64 10.34 13.47
N THR A 215 -9.99 9.86 12.41
CA THR A 215 -9.45 10.75 11.37
C THR A 215 -10.55 11.37 10.52
N PRO A 216 -10.39 12.62 10.09
CA PRO A 216 -11.22 13.21 9.04
C PRO A 216 -11.28 12.30 7.82
N ALA A 217 -12.47 12.19 7.23
CA ALA A 217 -12.63 11.43 5.99
C ALA A 217 -11.77 12.04 4.88
N ALA A 218 -11.19 11.17 4.06
CA ALA A 218 -10.49 11.64 2.87
C ALA A 218 -11.49 12.15 1.83
N VAL A 219 -11.35 13.41 1.42
CA VAL A 219 -12.22 14.08 0.43
C VAL A 219 -11.62 14.04 -0.96
N GLY A 220 -10.31 13.86 -1.07
CA GLY A 220 -9.60 13.79 -2.34
C GLY A 220 -8.29 13.03 -2.27
N ALA A 221 -7.69 12.79 -3.43
CA ALA A 221 -6.36 12.23 -3.58
C ALA A 221 -5.56 13.04 -4.60
N VAL A 222 -4.27 13.25 -4.30
CA VAL A 222 -3.34 13.89 -5.24
C VAL A 222 -3.26 13.07 -6.52
N GLY A 223 -3.58 13.69 -7.64
CA GLY A 223 -3.60 13.05 -8.96
C GLY A 223 -2.22 12.99 -9.63
N GLU A 224 -1.38 13.98 -9.35
CA GLU A 224 0.00 14.08 -9.83
C GLU A 224 0.77 15.15 -9.05
N LEU A 225 2.09 15.12 -9.18
CA LEU A 225 2.96 16.22 -8.77
C LEU A 225 3.47 16.93 -10.03
N LEU A 226 3.75 18.22 -9.93
CA LEU A 226 4.18 19.08 -11.04
C LEU A 226 5.38 19.91 -10.58
N ALA A 227 6.23 20.34 -11.50
CA ALA A 227 7.34 21.24 -11.18
C ALA A 227 6.85 22.51 -10.48
N GLY A 228 7.51 22.91 -9.38
CA GLY A 228 7.07 24.02 -8.52
C GLY A 228 5.83 23.74 -7.66
N GLY A 229 5.12 22.62 -7.88
CA GLY A 229 3.96 22.24 -7.09
C GLY A 229 4.33 21.89 -5.65
N ALA A 230 3.56 22.40 -4.71
CA ALA A 230 3.79 22.24 -3.27
C ALA A 230 2.71 21.39 -2.61
N VAL A 231 3.09 20.63 -1.60
CA VAL A 231 2.18 19.87 -0.74
C VAL A 231 2.48 20.23 0.70
N CYS A 232 1.47 20.75 1.40
CA CYS A 232 1.54 21.06 2.82
C CYS A 232 0.29 20.62 3.57
N GLY A 233 0.44 19.84 4.63
CA GLY A 233 -0.68 19.50 5.51
C GLY A 233 -0.25 18.84 6.80
N GLU A 234 -1.15 18.80 7.77
CA GLU A 234 -1.00 18.01 8.98
C GLU A 234 -1.17 16.53 8.66
N LEU A 235 -0.20 15.71 9.03
CA LEU A 235 -0.28 14.27 8.87
C LEU A 235 -1.19 13.67 9.95
N VAL A 236 -2.35 13.16 9.56
CA VAL A 236 -3.32 12.57 10.49
C VAL A 236 -3.36 11.04 10.45
N ALA A 237 -2.95 10.43 9.34
CA ALA A 237 -2.86 8.98 9.19
C ALA A 237 -1.92 8.57 8.05
N ALA A 238 -1.54 7.29 8.02
CA ALA A 238 -0.94 6.66 6.85
C ALA A 238 -1.37 5.20 6.73
N ALA A 239 -1.59 4.70 5.51
CA ALA A 239 -1.94 3.31 5.26
C ALA A 239 -1.33 2.81 3.95
N GLY A 240 -0.52 1.76 3.99
CA GLY A 240 0.21 1.30 2.81
C GLY A 240 1.18 2.38 2.30
N PRO A 241 1.10 2.84 1.04
CA PRO A 241 1.91 3.93 0.52
C PRO A 241 1.29 5.33 0.74
N ASP A 242 0.09 5.40 1.31
CA ASP A 242 -0.73 6.60 1.34
C ASP A 242 -0.50 7.39 2.64
N LEU A 243 -0.28 8.70 2.53
CA LEU A 243 -0.37 9.66 3.62
C LEU A 243 -1.72 10.37 3.56
N HIS A 244 -2.33 10.59 4.72
CA HIS A 244 -3.55 11.38 4.87
C HIS A 244 -3.15 12.73 5.46
N LEU A 245 -3.24 13.79 4.65
CA LEU A 245 -2.82 15.13 5.02
C LEU A 245 -4.07 16.02 5.14
N VAL A 246 -4.23 16.71 6.25
CA VAL A 246 -5.24 17.77 6.39
C VAL A 246 -4.58 19.09 5.98
N PRO A 247 -4.94 19.70 4.84
CA PRO A 247 -4.43 21.01 4.46
C PRO A 247 -4.85 22.08 5.48
N ALA A 248 -4.14 23.19 5.55
CA ALA A 248 -4.50 24.29 6.45
C ALA A 248 -5.87 24.90 6.13
N GLU A 249 -6.23 24.89 4.84
CA GLU A 249 -7.52 25.31 4.32
C GLU A 249 -8.22 24.08 3.74
N GLY A 250 -9.32 23.63 4.36
CA GLY A 250 -10.13 22.52 3.86
C GLY A 250 -10.86 21.74 4.94
N ASP A 251 -11.91 21.03 4.53
CA ASP A 251 -12.85 20.34 5.43
C ASP A 251 -12.55 18.84 5.61
N GLY A 252 -11.40 18.36 5.12
CA GLY A 252 -11.06 16.94 5.18
C GLY A 252 -9.64 16.61 4.77
N ALA A 253 -9.31 15.32 4.85
CA ALA A 253 -7.98 14.84 4.47
C ALA A 253 -7.84 14.71 2.94
N VAL A 254 -6.66 15.02 2.43
CA VAL A 254 -6.23 14.71 1.07
C VAL A 254 -5.19 13.60 1.12
N VAL A 255 -5.40 12.56 0.32
CA VAL A 255 -4.50 11.41 0.26
C VAL A 255 -3.35 11.67 -0.71
N LEU A 256 -2.12 11.57 -0.23
CA LEU A 256 -0.91 11.56 -1.04
C LEU A 256 -0.36 10.13 -1.15
N ASP A 257 -0.39 9.57 -2.36
CA ASP A 257 0.33 8.34 -2.67
C ASP A 257 1.83 8.64 -2.79
N THR A 258 2.63 8.21 -1.81
CA THR A 258 4.07 8.54 -1.77
C THR A 258 4.89 7.96 -2.92
N ARG A 259 4.34 7.04 -3.71
CA ARG A 259 4.97 6.57 -4.96
C ARG A 259 5.02 7.65 -6.03
N LEU A 260 4.16 8.68 -5.94
CA LEU A 260 4.24 9.86 -6.80
C LEU A 260 5.50 10.68 -6.54
N LEU A 261 6.05 10.65 -5.32
CA LEU A 261 7.30 11.36 -4.95
C LEU A 261 8.51 10.80 -5.69
N THR A 262 8.50 9.51 -6.00
CA THR A 262 9.64 8.82 -6.60
C THR A 262 9.92 9.35 -8.00
N GLY A 263 11.20 9.68 -8.24
CA GLY A 263 11.68 10.24 -9.50
C GLY A 263 11.77 11.77 -9.54
N TRP A 264 11.15 12.46 -8.58
CA TRP A 264 11.25 13.92 -8.44
C TRP A 264 12.39 14.36 -7.54
N GLU A 265 12.85 15.58 -7.77
CA GLU A 265 13.68 16.34 -6.84
C GLU A 265 12.77 17.23 -6.00
N LEU A 266 12.84 17.04 -4.69
CA LEU A 266 12.01 17.71 -3.70
C LEU A 266 12.84 18.69 -2.90
N VAL A 267 12.28 19.85 -2.62
CA VAL A 267 12.85 20.91 -1.77
C VAL A 267 11.92 21.15 -0.58
N PRO A 268 12.38 21.80 0.51
CA PRO A 268 11.51 22.12 1.62
C PRO A 268 10.40 23.06 1.14
N GLY A 269 9.15 22.79 1.53
CA GLY A 269 8.03 23.66 1.23
C GLY A 269 7.99 24.85 2.19
N ASP A 270 7.35 25.94 1.78
CA ASP A 270 7.11 27.12 2.63
C ASP A 270 6.12 26.87 3.79
N GLY A 271 5.47 25.71 3.78
CA GLY A 271 4.56 25.25 4.80
C GLY A 271 3.17 25.87 4.75
N ARG A 272 2.77 26.43 3.61
CA ARG A 272 1.46 27.08 3.42
C ARG A 272 0.70 26.54 2.21
N ALA A 273 1.39 26.24 1.13
CA ALA A 273 0.78 25.89 -0.16
C ALA A 273 0.35 24.41 -0.28
N PHE A 274 -0.80 24.17 -0.90
CA PHE A 274 -1.25 22.86 -1.39
C PHE A 274 -1.64 23.01 -2.86
N ASP A 275 -0.63 23.05 -3.72
CA ASP A 275 -0.72 23.52 -5.10
C ASP A 275 -0.46 22.38 -6.08
N VAL A 276 -1.25 21.31 -5.94
CA VAL A 276 -1.20 20.15 -6.83
C VAL A 276 -2.61 19.70 -7.20
N PRO A 277 -2.81 19.10 -8.39
CA PRO A 277 -4.13 18.62 -8.78
C PRO A 277 -4.66 17.54 -7.82
N VAL A 278 -5.82 17.79 -7.21
CA VAL A 278 -6.54 16.85 -6.35
C VAL A 278 -7.76 16.32 -7.09
N ARG A 279 -7.96 15.01 -7.04
CA ARG A 279 -9.16 14.33 -7.55
C ARG A 279 -10.06 13.96 -6.40
N GLU A 280 -11.35 14.24 -6.52
CA GLU A 280 -12.34 13.82 -5.52
C GLU A 280 -12.37 12.30 -5.36
N LEU A 281 -12.52 11.85 -4.12
CA LEU A 281 -12.72 10.45 -3.82
C LEU A 281 -14.21 10.13 -3.80
N LYS A 282 -14.64 9.17 -4.63
CA LYS A 282 -15.99 8.63 -4.55
C LYS A 282 -16.15 7.89 -3.21
N ARG A 283 -16.99 8.42 -2.33
CA ARG A 283 -17.27 7.82 -1.02
C ARG A 283 -18.07 6.53 -1.22
N LYS A 284 -17.65 5.42 -0.60
CA LYS A 284 -18.53 4.27 -0.44
C LYS A 284 -19.51 4.57 0.69
N GLU A 285 -20.80 4.42 0.43
CA GLU A 285 -21.83 4.48 1.46
C GLU A 285 -21.83 3.18 2.28
N LYS A 286 -22.20 3.26 3.57
CA LYS A 286 -22.42 2.07 4.39
C LYS A 286 -23.58 1.26 3.77
N GLY A 287 -23.32 0.03 3.31
CA GLY A 287 -24.36 -0.90 2.84
C GLY A 287 -24.36 -1.24 1.35
N GLN A 288 -23.43 -0.75 0.52
CA GLN A 288 -23.29 -1.25 -0.85
C GLN A 288 -22.58 -2.61 -0.88
N GLU A 289 -23.36 -3.69 -0.75
CA GLU A 289 -22.96 -5.02 -1.20
C GLU A 289 -22.66 -4.96 -2.71
N LYS A 290 -21.54 -5.53 -3.14
CA LYS A 290 -21.25 -5.72 -4.57
C LYS A 290 -22.19 -6.79 -5.13
N THR A 291 -23.38 -6.41 -5.61
CA THR A 291 -24.09 -7.21 -6.62
C THR A 291 -23.42 -6.99 -7.97
N GLY A 292 -22.21 -7.51 -8.13
CA GLY A 292 -21.53 -7.60 -9.42
C GLY A 292 -21.98 -8.86 -10.15
N ARG A 293 -23.22 -8.88 -10.65
CA ARG A 293 -23.64 -9.84 -11.67
C ARG A 293 -22.84 -9.49 -12.92
N GLN A 294 -21.91 -10.36 -13.28
CA GLN A 294 -21.20 -10.28 -14.56
C GLN A 294 -22.22 -10.64 -15.63
N ASP A 295 -22.92 -9.63 -16.16
CA ASP A 295 -23.63 -9.77 -17.42
C ASP A 295 -22.57 -9.97 -18.49
N GLY A 296 -22.36 -11.24 -18.84
CA GLY A 296 -21.67 -11.58 -20.06
C GLY A 296 -22.42 -11.00 -21.25
N LEU A 297 -21.69 -10.70 -22.32
CA LEU A 297 -22.08 -10.89 -23.71
C LEU A 297 -20.93 -10.39 -24.62
N PHE A 298 -20.44 -11.34 -25.43
CA PHE A 298 -19.56 -11.25 -26.61
C PHE A 298 -18.09 -10.86 -26.45
#